data_AF-A0A6J0BW68-F1
#
_entry.id   AF-A0A6J0BW68-F1
#
_cell.length_a   1.000
_cell.length_b   1.000
_cell.length_c   1.000
_cell.angle_alpha   90.00
_cell.angle_beta   90.00
_cell.angle_gamma   90.00
#
_symmetry.space_group_name_H-M   'P 1'
#
loop_
_entity.id
_entity.type
_entity.pdbx_description
1 polymer ?
#
loop_
_entity_poly.entity_id
_entity_poly.type
_entity_poly.pdbx_seq_one_letter_code
_entity_poly.pdbx_strand_id
1 'polypeptide(L)'
;MFTLLFLYFSTSKVDRALCTIDINLSELEYLAGHLDPSECRRLVAALHYNSFELPESISGAERKVNDDIPCLRQLLHWNSSPGEGRGQTHEDVEHRLRQLKHNDLADWLGKTTFKQLRNDLDRALCNPFSDLESEDTVDIRVGSNDSTSGETTESTDQPPEEDPWLPVDTLMFATLSLSLTALAVICVLLVFHHVRLSLEQRNNNR
;
A
#
# COMPACT_ATOMS: atom_id res chain seq x y z
N MET A 1 29.41 5.72 13.80
CA MET A 1 28.50 4.56 13.98
C MET A 1 27.19 4.76 13.23
N PHE A 2 26.46 5.86 13.45
CA PHE A 2 25.22 6.18 12.72
C PHE A 2 25.39 6.32 11.19
N THR A 3 26.50 6.88 10.72
CA THR A 3 26.81 6.96 9.27
C THR A 3 27.10 5.60 8.65
N LEU A 4 27.71 4.67 9.40
CA LEU A 4 27.94 3.29 8.96
C LEU A 4 26.64 2.48 8.96
N LEU A 5 25.73 2.74 9.92
CA LEU A 5 24.38 2.17 9.92
C LEU A 5 23.53 2.72 8.77
N PHE A 6 23.64 4.01 8.45
CA PHE A 6 22.95 4.61 7.30
C PHE A 6 23.47 4.06 5.97
N LEU A 7 24.79 3.90 5.82
CA LEU A 7 25.38 3.24 4.66
C LEU A 7 25.04 1.75 4.60
N TYR A 8 24.94 1.07 5.74
CA TYR A 8 24.46 -0.31 5.83
C TYR A 8 22.98 -0.43 5.46
N PHE A 9 22.12 0.49 5.88
CA PHE A 9 20.72 0.59 5.46
C PHE A 9 20.55 0.98 3.99
N SER A 10 21.47 1.80 3.46
CA SER A 10 21.47 2.20 2.04
C SER A 10 22.01 1.11 1.11
N THR A 11 22.86 0.22 1.62
CA THR A 11 23.44 -0.92 0.87
C THR A 11 22.72 -2.23 1.12
N SER A 12 21.97 -2.35 2.23
CA SER A 12 20.97 -3.40 2.34
C SER A 12 19.94 -3.09 1.27
N LYS A 13 19.94 -3.96 0.26
CA LYS A 13 18.82 -4.06 -0.65
C LYS A 13 17.62 -4.25 0.27
N VAL A 14 16.82 -3.20 0.43
CA VAL A 14 15.44 -3.35 0.87
C VAL A 14 14.90 -4.35 -0.11
N ASP A 15 14.79 -5.61 0.32
CA ASP A 15 14.05 -6.62 -0.41
C ASP A 15 12.72 -5.95 -0.61
N ARG A 16 12.47 -5.55 -1.88
CA ARG A 16 11.20 -4.94 -2.24
C ARG A 16 10.18 -5.91 -1.71
N ALA A 17 9.41 -5.48 -0.71
CA ALA A 17 8.36 -6.31 -0.16
C ALA A 17 7.62 -6.87 -1.36
N LEU A 18 7.70 -8.19 -1.53
CA LEU A 18 6.97 -8.89 -2.57
C LEU A 18 5.52 -8.71 -2.13
N CYS A 19 4.89 -7.63 -2.57
CA CYS A 19 3.45 -7.49 -2.55
C CYS A 19 2.89 -8.80 -3.14
N THR A 20 1.72 -9.24 -2.71
CA THR A 20 1.06 -10.47 -3.18
C THR A 20 0.90 -10.44 -4.70
N ILE A 21 1.94 -10.93 -5.38
CA ILE A 21 2.23 -10.78 -6.81
C ILE A 21 1.42 -11.78 -7.64
N ASP A 22 0.78 -12.77 -7.03
CA ASP A 22 0.21 -13.87 -7.80
C ASP A 22 -1.26 -14.06 -7.51
N ILE A 23 -2.10 -13.60 -8.44
CA ILE A 23 -3.44 -14.15 -8.64
C ILE A 23 -3.33 -15.65 -8.84
N ASN A 24 -4.11 -16.40 -8.07
CA ASN A 24 -4.12 -17.85 -8.16
C ASN A 24 -5.08 -18.35 -9.25
N LEU A 25 -4.91 -19.63 -9.64
CA LEU A 25 -5.77 -20.26 -10.65
C LEU A 25 -7.25 -20.23 -10.27
N SER A 26 -7.58 -20.50 -9.01
CA SER A 26 -8.96 -20.54 -8.54
C SER A 26 -9.66 -19.18 -8.65
N GLU A 27 -8.94 -18.08 -8.45
CA GLU A 27 -9.42 -16.72 -8.65
C GLU A 27 -9.67 -16.42 -10.13
N LEU A 28 -8.76 -16.84 -11.02
CA LEU A 28 -8.95 -16.70 -12.47
C LEU A 28 -10.14 -17.53 -12.96
N GLU A 29 -10.32 -18.74 -12.45
CA GLU A 29 -11.47 -19.59 -12.73
C GLU A 29 -12.77 -18.94 -12.26
N TYR A 30 -12.76 -18.34 -11.07
CA TYR A 30 -13.91 -17.61 -10.56
C TYR A 30 -14.26 -16.41 -11.43
N LEU A 31 -13.28 -15.58 -11.78
CA LEU A 31 -13.49 -14.43 -12.68
C LEU A 31 -14.02 -14.88 -14.04
N ALA A 32 -13.43 -15.93 -14.63
CA ALA A 32 -13.85 -16.46 -15.92
C ALA A 32 -15.27 -17.06 -15.91
N GLY A 33 -15.73 -17.56 -14.76
CA GLY A 33 -17.08 -18.09 -14.59
C GLY A 33 -18.16 -17.02 -14.35
N HIS A 34 -17.77 -15.80 -13.98
CA HIS A 34 -18.69 -14.71 -13.65
C HIS A 34 -18.69 -13.55 -14.66
N LEU A 35 -17.82 -13.60 -15.68
CA LEU A 35 -17.78 -12.62 -16.76
C LEU A 35 -18.40 -13.19 -18.02
N ASP A 36 -19.25 -12.42 -18.69
CA ASP A 36 -19.71 -12.77 -20.02
C ASP A 36 -18.54 -12.75 -21.02
N PRO A 37 -18.61 -13.50 -22.15
CA PRO A 37 -17.51 -13.54 -23.12
C PRO A 37 -17.05 -12.17 -23.63
N SER A 38 -17.97 -11.22 -23.80
CA SER A 38 -17.64 -9.83 -24.17
C SER A 38 -16.95 -9.07 -23.05
N GLU A 39 -17.41 -9.24 -21.81
CA GLU A 39 -16.84 -8.59 -20.64
C GLU A 39 -15.44 -9.11 -20.36
N CYS A 40 -15.23 -10.41 -20.51
CA CYS A 40 -13.92 -11.02 -20.37
C CYS A 40 -12.92 -10.48 -21.41
N ARG A 41 -13.31 -10.38 -22.68
CA ARG A 41 -12.42 -9.77 -23.71
C ARG A 41 -12.08 -8.34 -23.36
N ARG A 42 -13.04 -7.59 -22.84
CA ARG A 42 -12.84 -6.20 -22.42
C ARG A 42 -11.91 -6.12 -21.20
N LEU A 43 -12.03 -7.04 -20.25
CA LEU A 43 -11.09 -7.18 -19.12
C LEU A 43 -9.69 -7.53 -19.60
N VAL A 44 -9.53 -8.56 -20.43
CA VAL A 44 -8.23 -8.96 -20.99
C VAL A 44 -7.59 -7.78 -21.73
N ALA A 45 -8.34 -7.08 -22.58
CA ALA A 45 -7.86 -5.88 -23.25
C ALA A 45 -7.45 -4.77 -22.26
N ALA A 46 -8.23 -4.54 -21.20
CA ALA A 46 -7.91 -3.56 -20.16
C ALA A 46 -6.63 -3.91 -19.38
N LEU A 47 -6.39 -5.20 -19.13
CA LEU A 47 -5.24 -5.72 -18.40
C LEU A 47 -3.90 -5.53 -19.14
N HIS A 48 -3.92 -5.23 -20.45
CA HIS A 48 -2.71 -4.87 -21.20
C HIS A 48 -2.32 -3.39 -21.08
N TYR A 49 -3.16 -2.56 -20.45
CA TYR A 49 -2.82 -1.17 -20.16
C TYR A 49 -2.20 -1.06 -18.77
N ASN A 50 -1.15 -0.25 -18.64
CA ASN A 50 -0.46 0.05 -17.38
C ASN A 50 -0.75 1.48 -16.87
N SER A 51 -1.57 2.25 -17.59
CA SER A 51 -1.97 3.59 -17.18
C SER A 51 -2.97 3.54 -16.02
N PHE A 52 -2.94 4.51 -15.11
CA PHE A 52 -3.91 4.55 -14.03
C PHE A 52 -5.34 4.62 -14.57
N GLU A 53 -5.62 5.52 -15.50
CA GLU A 53 -6.91 5.60 -16.19
C GLU A 53 -6.96 4.67 -17.41
N LEU A 54 -8.16 4.16 -17.71
CA LEU A 54 -8.38 3.35 -18.90
C LEU A 54 -8.60 4.26 -20.12
N PRO A 55 -7.81 4.11 -21.20
CA PRO A 55 -7.94 4.96 -22.35
C PRO A 55 -9.22 4.65 -23.15
N GLU A 56 -9.79 5.67 -23.80
CA GLU A 56 -10.97 5.51 -24.68
C GLU A 56 -10.73 4.56 -25.86
N SER A 57 -9.46 4.33 -26.22
CA SER A 57 -9.06 3.43 -27.30
C SER A 57 -9.21 1.93 -26.98
N ILE A 58 -9.67 1.56 -25.77
CA ILE A 58 -9.87 0.17 -25.37
C ILE A 58 -10.75 -0.62 -26.35
N SER A 59 -11.75 0.02 -26.97
CA SER A 59 -12.64 -0.61 -27.96
C SER A 59 -11.86 -1.19 -29.16
N GLY A 60 -10.71 -0.60 -29.50
CA GLY A 60 -9.82 -1.12 -30.54
C GLY A 60 -8.95 -2.28 -30.06
N ALA A 61 -8.60 -2.33 -28.78
CA ALA A 61 -7.86 -3.43 -28.16
C ALA A 61 -8.74 -4.66 -27.96
N GLU A 62 -10.00 -4.48 -27.54
CA GLU A 62 -10.98 -5.56 -27.38
C GLU A 62 -11.17 -6.37 -28.67
N ARG A 63 -11.21 -5.69 -29.83
CA ARG A 63 -11.33 -6.34 -31.15
C ARG A 63 -10.11 -7.19 -31.55
N LYS A 64 -8.96 -6.97 -30.91
CA LYS A 64 -7.75 -7.77 -31.16
C LYS A 64 -7.71 -9.02 -30.28
N VAL A 65 -8.56 -9.09 -29.26
CA VAL A 65 -8.71 -10.27 -28.42
C VAL A 65 -9.55 -11.30 -29.16
N ASN A 66 -8.98 -12.49 -29.35
CA ASN A 66 -9.63 -13.58 -30.07
C ASN A 66 -10.87 -14.08 -29.29
N ASP A 67 -12.02 -14.13 -29.94
CA ASP A 67 -13.31 -14.53 -29.36
C ASP A 67 -13.53 -16.05 -29.30
N ASP A 68 -12.78 -16.83 -30.08
CA ASP A 68 -12.80 -18.31 -30.06
C ASP A 68 -12.06 -18.89 -28.84
N ILE A 69 -11.19 -18.10 -28.19
CA ILE A 69 -10.42 -18.57 -27.04
C ILE A 69 -11.27 -18.43 -25.76
N PRO A 70 -11.44 -19.50 -24.95
CA PRO A 70 -12.16 -19.41 -23.67
C PRO A 70 -11.54 -18.39 -22.71
N CYS A 71 -12.38 -17.65 -22.00
CA CYS A 71 -11.97 -16.57 -21.08
C CYS A 71 -10.85 -16.98 -20.12
N LEU A 72 -11.00 -18.11 -19.43
CA LEU A 72 -10.00 -18.64 -18.51
C LEU A 72 -8.62 -18.81 -19.17
N ARG A 73 -8.60 -19.29 -20.42
CA ARG A 73 -7.36 -19.49 -21.17
C ARG A 73 -6.70 -18.16 -21.54
N GLN A 74 -7.48 -17.12 -21.82
CA GLN A 74 -6.97 -15.77 -22.06
C GLN A 74 -6.35 -15.17 -20.79
N LEU A 75 -7.05 -15.28 -19.66
CA LEU A 75 -6.57 -14.79 -18.37
C LEU A 75 -5.30 -15.53 -17.90
N LEU A 76 -5.26 -16.86 -18.08
CA LEU A 76 -4.06 -17.65 -17.78
C LEU A 76 -2.89 -17.29 -18.68
N HIS A 77 -3.14 -17.02 -19.95
CA HIS A 77 -2.10 -16.56 -20.87
C HIS A 77 -1.54 -15.22 -20.39
N TRP A 78 -2.39 -14.23 -20.13
CA TRP A 78 -1.98 -12.94 -19.62
C TRP A 78 -1.16 -13.07 -18.31
N ASN A 79 -1.63 -13.86 -17.34
CA ASN A 79 -0.96 -14.05 -16.05
C ASN A 79 0.42 -14.74 -16.15
N SER A 80 0.64 -15.54 -17.19
CA SER A 80 1.90 -16.30 -17.37
C SER A 80 2.88 -15.67 -18.36
N SER A 81 2.42 -14.75 -19.21
CA SER A 81 3.21 -14.12 -20.27
C SER A 81 4.15 -13.03 -19.72
N PRO A 82 5.48 -13.11 -19.98
CA PRO A 82 6.42 -12.08 -19.58
C PRO A 82 6.16 -10.78 -20.34
N GLY A 83 6.05 -9.66 -19.61
CA GLY A 83 5.73 -8.35 -20.19
C GLY A 83 4.23 -8.07 -20.35
N GLU A 84 3.38 -9.01 -19.91
CA GLU A 84 1.93 -8.82 -19.80
C GLU A 84 1.52 -8.80 -18.33
N GLY A 85 0.86 -9.87 -17.86
CA GLY A 85 0.37 -10.02 -16.49
C GLY A 85 1.34 -10.70 -15.53
N ARG A 86 2.45 -11.26 -16.03
CA ARG A 86 3.40 -11.95 -15.15
C ARG A 86 4.02 -10.97 -14.16
N GLY A 87 3.72 -11.18 -12.88
CA GLY A 87 4.21 -10.34 -11.80
C GLY A 87 3.24 -9.22 -11.39
N GLN A 88 2.05 -9.13 -12.00
CA GLN A 88 1.02 -8.15 -11.67
C GLN A 88 0.25 -8.55 -10.42
N THR A 89 -0.10 -7.57 -9.60
CA THR A 89 -0.78 -7.83 -8.34
C THR A 89 -2.28 -8.02 -8.54
N HIS A 90 -2.95 -8.57 -7.53
CA HIS A 90 -4.41 -8.63 -7.50
C HIS A 90 -5.04 -7.24 -7.60
N GLU A 91 -4.37 -6.21 -7.05
CA GLU A 91 -4.82 -4.82 -7.10
C GLU A 91 -4.93 -4.30 -8.53
N ASP A 92 -3.98 -4.67 -9.40
CA ASP A 92 -4.02 -4.28 -10.82
C ASP A 92 -5.29 -4.84 -11.50
N VAL A 93 -5.65 -6.10 -11.21
CA VAL A 93 -6.85 -6.73 -11.76
C VAL A 93 -8.13 -6.14 -11.14
N GLU A 94 -8.16 -5.93 -9.83
CA GLU A 94 -9.26 -5.26 -9.16
C GLU A 94 -9.52 -3.87 -9.72
N HIS A 95 -8.45 -3.09 -9.94
CA HIS A 95 -8.53 -1.75 -10.49
C HIS A 95 -9.16 -1.77 -11.89
N ARG A 96 -8.74 -2.70 -12.76
CA ARG A 96 -9.37 -2.88 -14.08
C ARG A 96 -10.82 -3.32 -14.00
N LEU A 97 -11.17 -4.23 -13.10
CA LEU A 97 -12.56 -4.64 -12.87
C LEU A 97 -13.44 -3.45 -12.46
N ARG A 98 -12.97 -2.58 -11.54
CA ARG A 98 -13.68 -1.35 -11.13
C ARG A 98 -13.88 -0.38 -12.30
N GLN A 99 -12.86 -0.20 -13.14
CA GLN A 99 -12.96 0.65 -14.33
C GLN A 99 -13.98 0.13 -15.34
N LEU A 100 -14.12 -1.18 -15.44
CA LEU A 100 -15.10 -1.85 -16.28
C LEU A 100 -16.48 -2.01 -15.62
N LYS A 101 -16.68 -1.42 -14.43
CA LYS A 101 -17.93 -1.46 -13.64
C LYS A 101 -18.28 -2.81 -13.01
N HIS A 102 -17.32 -3.73 -12.92
CA HIS A 102 -17.43 -5.00 -12.17
C HIS A 102 -16.95 -4.83 -10.72
N ASN A 103 -17.61 -3.95 -9.98
CA ASN A 103 -17.19 -3.61 -8.61
C ASN A 103 -17.37 -4.79 -7.64
N ASP A 104 -18.37 -5.63 -7.87
CA ASP A 104 -18.64 -6.85 -7.11
C ASP A 104 -17.52 -7.87 -7.23
N LEU A 105 -17.02 -8.11 -8.46
CA LEU A 105 -15.88 -9.00 -8.70
C LEU A 105 -14.57 -8.42 -8.13
N ALA A 106 -14.37 -7.10 -8.25
CA ALA A 106 -13.22 -6.43 -7.64
C ALA A 106 -13.23 -6.56 -6.11
N ASP A 107 -14.39 -6.33 -5.47
CA ASP A 107 -14.53 -6.45 -4.03
C ASP A 107 -14.39 -7.89 -3.55
N TRP A 108 -14.87 -8.85 -4.33
CA TRP A 108 -14.68 -10.27 -4.04
C TRP A 108 -13.20 -10.65 -4.11
N LEU A 109 -12.50 -10.23 -5.16
CA LEU A 109 -11.08 -10.52 -5.37
C LEU A 109 -10.23 -9.95 -4.22
N GLY A 110 -10.45 -8.69 -3.85
CA GLY A 110 -9.72 -8.06 -2.73
C GLY A 110 -10.04 -8.63 -1.36
N LYS A 111 -11.25 -9.15 -1.14
CA LYS A 111 -11.61 -9.85 0.10
C LYS A 111 -11.01 -11.24 0.19
N THR A 112 -10.77 -11.89 -0.94
CA THR A 112 -10.29 -13.27 -1.01
C THR A 112 -8.79 -13.33 -0.72
N THR A 113 -8.03 -12.37 -1.21
CA THR A 113 -6.58 -12.25 -0.99
C THR A 113 -6.18 -12.06 0.47
N PHE A 114 -6.98 -11.32 1.25
CA PHE A 114 -6.70 -11.02 2.65
C PHE A 114 -7.58 -11.77 3.64
N LYS A 115 -8.19 -12.90 3.24
CA LYS A 115 -9.16 -13.63 4.07
C LYS A 115 -8.59 -14.02 5.43
N GLN A 116 -7.34 -14.48 5.50
CA GLN A 116 -6.69 -14.84 6.76
C GLN A 116 -6.43 -13.61 7.65
N LEU A 117 -5.84 -12.55 7.09
CA LEU A 117 -5.63 -11.30 7.81
C LEU A 117 -6.93 -10.72 8.36
N ARG A 118 -8.00 -10.75 7.57
CA ARG A 118 -9.33 -10.32 8.01
C ARG A 118 -9.86 -11.20 9.14
N ASN A 119 -9.77 -12.52 9.02
CA ASN A 119 -10.22 -13.44 10.06
C ASN A 119 -9.43 -13.25 11.37
N ASP A 120 -8.14 -12.95 11.28
CA ASP A 120 -7.29 -12.68 12.44
C ASP A 120 -7.62 -11.32 13.08
N LEU A 121 -7.89 -10.30 12.26
CA LEU A 121 -8.38 -9.00 12.73
C LEU A 121 -9.76 -9.12 13.39
N ASP A 122 -10.71 -9.82 12.77
CA ASP A 122 -12.04 -10.08 13.31
C ASP A 122 -11.93 -10.84 14.65
N ARG A 123 -11.04 -11.83 14.74
CA ARG A 123 -10.77 -12.54 16.01
C ARG A 123 -10.20 -11.60 17.08
N ALA A 124 -9.29 -10.72 16.72
CA ALA A 124 -8.72 -9.74 17.65
C ALA A 124 -9.75 -8.71 18.12
N LEU A 125 -10.67 -8.29 17.25
CA LEU A 125 -11.74 -7.33 17.53
C LEU A 125 -12.96 -7.95 18.23
N CYS A 126 -13.22 -9.26 18.07
CA CYS A 126 -14.28 -9.96 18.77
C CYS A 126 -13.88 -10.45 20.18
N ASN A 127 -12.57 -10.46 20.50
CA ASN A 127 -12.05 -10.85 21.82
C ASN A 127 -11.38 -9.73 22.69
N PRO A 128 -11.68 -8.42 22.56
CA PRO A 128 -11.02 -7.42 23.42
C PRO A 128 -11.57 -7.40 24.86
N PHE A 129 -12.68 -8.09 25.15
CA PHE A 129 -13.33 -8.07 26.47
C PHE A 129 -13.83 -9.43 26.99
N SER A 130 -13.64 -10.53 26.24
CA SER A 130 -14.10 -11.86 26.70
C SER A 130 -13.29 -12.41 27.88
N ASP A 131 -12.04 -11.95 28.05
CA ASP A 131 -11.20 -12.26 29.22
C ASP A 131 -11.39 -11.25 30.37
N LEU A 132 -12.22 -10.21 30.19
CA LEU A 132 -12.57 -9.24 31.24
C LEU A 132 -13.92 -9.55 31.90
N GLU A 133 -14.61 -10.62 31.47
CA GLU A 133 -15.93 -11.01 32.00
C GLU A 133 -15.86 -12.20 32.99
N SER A 134 -14.67 -12.68 33.35
CA SER A 134 -14.51 -13.77 34.34
C SER A 134 -13.96 -13.36 35.70
N GLU A 135 -13.59 -12.10 35.93
CA GLU A 135 -13.25 -11.61 37.26
C GLU A 135 -13.97 -10.28 37.54
N ASP A 136 -14.75 -10.30 38.61
CA ASP A 136 -15.46 -9.20 39.27
C ASP A 136 -16.73 -8.66 38.62
N THR A 137 -17.86 -9.23 39.08
CA THR A 137 -19.15 -8.54 39.17
C THR A 137 -18.99 -7.21 39.92
N VAL A 138 -18.82 -6.11 39.19
CA VAL A 138 -19.14 -4.77 39.69
C VAL A 138 -20.15 -4.14 38.74
N ASP A 139 -21.36 -4.00 39.27
CA ASP A 139 -22.55 -3.38 38.68
C ASP A 139 -22.27 -1.90 38.32
N ILE A 140 -21.82 -1.62 37.09
CA ILE A 140 -21.80 -0.25 36.57
C ILE A 140 -23.13 0.01 35.87
N ARG A 141 -24.07 0.56 36.64
CA ARG A 141 -25.25 1.25 36.12
C ARG A 141 -24.79 2.38 35.20
N VAL A 142 -25.08 2.25 33.90
CA VAL A 142 -25.04 3.35 32.94
C VAL A 142 -26.16 4.33 33.30
N GLY A 143 -25.78 5.43 33.97
CA GLY A 143 -26.64 6.58 34.23
C GLY A 143 -26.30 7.72 33.28
N SER A 144 -27.13 7.93 32.25
CA SER A 144 -27.15 9.15 31.45
C SER A 144 -28.03 10.21 32.12
N ASN A 145 -27.43 11.31 32.57
CA ASN A 145 -28.03 12.64 32.79
C ASN A 145 -26.99 13.55 33.47
N ASP A 146 -26.50 14.59 32.80
CA ASP A 146 -27.04 15.96 32.74
C ASP A 146 -26.37 16.89 33.77
N SER A 147 -26.04 18.06 33.26
CA SER A 147 -25.32 19.22 33.78
C SER A 147 -25.54 19.55 35.27
N THR A 148 -24.48 19.90 36.00
CA THR A 148 -24.50 20.96 37.04
C THR A 148 -23.07 21.38 37.42
N SER A 149 -22.81 22.68 37.33
CA SER A 149 -21.60 23.39 37.74
C SER A 149 -21.25 23.22 39.22
N GLY A 150 -19.96 23.19 39.52
CA GLY A 150 -19.42 23.27 40.89
C GLY A 150 -17.96 23.73 40.85
N GLU A 151 -17.77 25.03 40.94
CA GLU A 151 -16.50 25.73 41.10
C GLU A 151 -15.96 25.51 42.53
N THR A 152 -14.72 25.06 42.69
CA THR A 152 -13.88 25.41 43.84
C THR A 152 -12.40 25.33 43.45
N THR A 153 -11.75 26.48 43.54
CA THR A 153 -10.31 26.71 43.47
C THR A 153 -9.55 25.97 44.56
N GLU A 154 -8.56 25.16 44.20
CA GLU A 154 -7.46 24.79 45.10
C GLU A 154 -6.15 24.78 44.32
N SER A 155 -5.34 25.81 44.56
CA SER A 155 -4.00 25.98 43.99
C SER A 155 -3.06 24.96 44.62
N THR A 156 -2.79 23.88 43.89
CA THR A 156 -1.68 22.97 44.18
C THR A 156 -0.53 23.36 43.25
N ASP A 157 0.52 23.97 43.81
CA ASP A 157 1.82 24.13 43.15
C ASP A 157 2.40 22.73 42.88
N GLN A 158 2.01 22.16 41.74
CA GLN A 158 2.56 20.91 41.22
C GLN A 158 3.77 21.30 40.36
N PRO A 159 4.98 20.78 40.62
CA PRO A 159 6.12 21.00 39.74
C PRO A 159 5.73 20.51 38.34
N PRO A 160 6.14 21.20 37.25
CA PRO A 160 5.75 20.81 35.91
C PRO A 160 6.17 19.36 35.68
N GLU A 161 5.19 18.49 35.38
CA GLU A 161 5.48 17.14 34.90
C GLU A 161 6.31 17.29 33.61
N GLU A 162 7.60 16.98 33.72
CA GLU A 162 8.49 16.98 32.56
C GLU A 162 8.00 15.89 31.61
N ASP A 163 7.52 16.29 30.44
CA ASP A 163 7.01 15.38 29.41
C ASP A 163 8.11 14.37 29.02
N PRO A 164 7.94 13.07 29.33
CA PRO A 164 8.93 12.04 29.08
C PRO A 164 9.29 11.85 27.60
N TRP A 165 8.47 12.37 26.68
CA TRP A 165 8.63 12.22 25.24
C TRP A 165 9.50 13.30 24.60
N LEU A 166 9.72 14.44 25.27
CA LEU A 166 10.55 15.54 24.77
C LEU A 166 11.96 15.11 24.33
N PRO A 167 12.68 14.24 25.07
CA PRO A 167 13.99 13.76 24.63
C PRO A 167 13.92 12.87 23.39
N VAL A 168 12.85 12.08 23.26
CA VAL A 168 12.63 11.17 22.11
C VAL A 168 12.33 11.99 20.86
N ASP A 169 11.45 12.97 20.96
CA ASP A 169 11.10 13.86 19.86
C ASP A 169 12.31 14.68 19.42
N THR A 170 13.07 15.22 20.38
CA THR A 170 14.29 15.97 20.08
C THR A 170 15.31 15.10 19.35
N LEU A 171 15.47 13.83 19.75
CA LEU A 171 16.37 12.89 19.09
C LEU A 171 15.89 12.54 17.68
N MET A 172 14.58 12.36 17.49
CA MET A 172 13.96 12.09 16.18
C MET A 172 14.14 13.27 15.23
N PHE A 173 13.82 14.50 15.68
CA PHE A 173 14.02 15.69 14.84
C PHE A 173 15.49 15.97 14.55
N ALA A 174 16.39 15.75 15.50
CA ALA A 174 17.83 15.93 15.28
C ALA A 174 18.38 14.94 14.26
N THR A 175 17.97 13.66 14.34
CA THR A 175 18.40 12.63 13.39
C THR A 175 17.82 12.85 12.00
N LEU A 176 16.55 13.22 11.88
CA LEU A 176 15.92 13.58 10.61
C LEU A 176 16.62 14.79 9.97
N SER A 177 16.87 15.85 10.74
CA SER A 177 17.56 17.05 10.24
C SER A 177 18.99 16.76 9.79
N LEU A 178 19.73 15.94 10.54
CA LEU A 178 21.08 15.52 10.16
C LEU A 178 21.08 14.67 8.88
N SER A 179 20.08 13.81 8.70
CA SER A 179 19.96 12.98 7.49
C SER A 179 19.62 13.81 6.24
N LEU A 180 18.69 14.76 6.36
CA LEU A 180 18.28 15.64 5.26
C LEU A 180 19.43 16.56 4.83
N THR A 181 20.17 17.11 5.78
CA THR A 181 21.35 17.96 5.48
C THR A 181 22.46 17.17 4.81
N ALA A 182 22.75 15.94 5.25
CA ALA A 182 23.72 15.07 4.60
C ALA A 182 23.31 14.74 3.15
N LEU A 183 22.03 14.41 2.92
CA LEU A 183 21.51 14.14 1.57
C LEU A 183 21.62 15.37 0.66
N ALA A 184 21.27 16.56 1.15
CA ALA A 184 21.38 17.79 0.39
C ALA A 184 22.83 18.09 -0.02
N VAL A 185 23.79 17.89 0.88
CA VAL A 185 25.23 18.07 0.58
C VAL A 185 25.69 17.08 -0.49
N ILE A 186 25.31 15.81 -0.40
CA ILE A 186 25.65 14.80 -1.40
C ILE A 186 25.10 15.17 -2.78
N CYS A 187 23.84 15.60 -2.85
CA CYS A 187 23.22 16.05 -4.10
C CYS A 187 23.99 17.22 -4.74
N VAL A 188 24.38 18.23 -3.94
CA VAL A 188 25.17 19.37 -4.43
C VAL A 188 26.54 18.92 -4.95
N LEU A 189 27.22 18.02 -4.24
CA LEU A 189 28.52 17.48 -4.67
C LEU A 189 28.40 16.69 -5.98
N LEU A 190 27.35 15.89 -6.14
CA LEU A 190 27.10 15.14 -7.37
C LEU A 190 26.81 16.06 -8.56
N VAL A 191 26.00 17.10 -8.36
CA VAL A 191 25.74 18.11 -9.40
C VAL A 191 27.02 18.84 -9.77
N PHE A 192 27.80 19.28 -8.77
CA PHE A 192 29.06 19.97 -9.02
C PHE A 192 30.06 19.08 -9.76
N HIS A 193 30.16 17.81 -9.37
CA HIS A 193 31.00 16.83 -10.04
C HIS A 193 30.54 16.59 -11.49
N HIS A 194 29.24 16.43 -11.72
CA HIS A 194 28.68 16.25 -13.06
C HIS A 194 28.93 17.48 -13.95
N VAL A 195 28.74 18.69 -13.41
CA VAL A 195 29.03 19.94 -14.13
C VAL A 195 30.52 20.02 -14.46
N ARG A 196 31.41 19.70 -13.52
CA ARG A 196 32.86 19.70 -13.74
C ARG A 196 33.26 18.72 -14.84
N LEU A 197 32.74 17.48 -14.81
CA LEU A 197 32.99 16.49 -15.86
C LEU A 197 32.48 16.96 -17.23
N SER A 198 31.30 17.58 -17.28
CA SER A 198 30.74 18.11 -18.53
C SER A 198 31.59 19.26 -19.10
N LEU A 199 32.21 20.07 -18.24
CA LEU A 199 33.10 21.15 -18.64
C LEU A 199 34.46 20.61 -19.14
N GLU A 200 35.01 19.59 -18.48
CA GLU A 200 36.24 18.92 -18.92
C GLU A 200 36.04 18.24 -20.29
N GLN A 201 34.90 17.60 -20.52
CA GLN A 201 34.55 17.05 -21.85
C GLN A 201 34.43 18.11 -22.93
N ARG A 202 33.83 19.28 -22.62
CA ARG A 202 33.75 20.40 -23.58
C ARG A 202 35.11 21.00 -23.90
N ASN A 203 36.05 21.03 -22.94
CA ASN A 203 37.39 21.58 -23.15
C ASN A 203 38.30 20.64 -23.96
N ASN A 204 38.13 19.32 -23.83
CA ASN A 204 38.89 18.33 -24.62
C ASN A 204 38.43 18.21 -26.08
N ASN A 205 37.25 18.73 -26.43
CA ASN A 205 36.65 18.64 -27.77
C ASN A 205 36.82 19.92 -28.61
N ARG A 206 37.67 20.86 -28.15
CA ARG A 206 37.98 22.14 -28.80
C ARG A 206 39.48 22.23 -29.07
#